data_AF-A0A2E7PIG0-F1
#
_entry.id   AF-A0A2E7PIG0-F1
#
_cell.length_a   1.000
_cell.length_b   1.000
_cell.length_c   1.000
_cell.angle_alpha   90.00
_cell.angle_beta   90.00
_cell.angle_gamma   90.00
#
_symmetry.space_group_name_H-M   'P 1'
#
loop_
_entity.id
_entity.type
_entity.pdbx_description
1 polymer ?
#
loop_
_entity_poly.entity_id
_entity_poly.type
_entity_poly.pdbx_seq_one_letter_code
_entity_poly.pdbx_strand_id
1 'polypeptide(L)'
;MPNTTTQRQALKLVGFHAHVYYDADSRTVAEDLRAEIDASFEVELGRWHDKPIGPHPFGSYQVAFKPYLFGELVPWLAMNRRDLIILIHPETGDDLVDHSDYAMWLGDSATLDLKRFRERAAKTDR
;
A
#
# COMPACT_ATOMS: atom_id res chain seq x y z
N MET A 1 -40.01 -2.69 12.30
CA MET A 1 -38.96 -1.96 11.56
C MET A 1 -37.94 -3.00 11.11
N PRO A 2 -37.83 -3.34 9.82
CA PRO A 2 -36.84 -4.33 9.39
C PRO A 2 -35.44 -3.75 9.52
N ASN A 3 -34.57 -4.48 10.23
CA ASN A 3 -33.17 -4.16 10.45
C ASN A 3 -32.38 -4.61 9.21
N THR A 4 -32.12 -3.69 8.29
CA THR A 4 -31.29 -3.96 7.11
C THR A 4 -29.82 -3.89 7.51
N THR A 5 -29.35 -4.88 8.27
CA THR A 5 -27.90 -5.14 8.33
C THR A 5 -27.54 -5.81 7.02
N THR A 6 -27.14 -5.02 6.03
CA THR A 6 -26.39 -5.53 4.88
C THR A 6 -25.21 -6.29 5.45
N GLN A 7 -25.23 -7.63 5.38
CA GLN A 7 -24.04 -8.42 5.63
C GLN A 7 -23.01 -7.94 4.61
N ARG A 8 -22.03 -7.13 5.05
CA ARG A 8 -20.78 -7.02 4.30
C ARG A 8 -20.30 -8.46 4.16
N GLN A 9 -20.12 -8.94 2.92
CA GLN A 9 -19.32 -10.14 2.69
C GLN A 9 -18.07 -9.99 3.55
N ALA A 10 -17.74 -11.02 4.34
CA ALA A 10 -16.58 -10.97 5.20
C ALA A 10 -15.36 -10.68 4.32
N LEU A 11 -14.86 -9.43 4.39
CA LEU A 11 -13.67 -9.02 3.66
C LEU A 11 -12.56 -9.98 4.03
N LYS A 12 -12.04 -10.71 3.05
CA LYS A 12 -10.95 -11.66 3.29
C LYS A 12 -9.66 -10.89 3.15
N LEU A 13 -9.05 -10.53 4.27
CA LEU A 13 -7.70 -9.98 4.29
C LEU A 13 -6.73 -11.06 3.82
N VAL A 14 -6.16 -10.90 2.62
CA VAL A 14 -5.22 -11.87 2.02
C VAL A 14 -3.75 -11.44 2.16
N GLY A 15 -3.51 -10.16 2.39
CA GLY A 15 -2.18 -9.58 2.43
C GLY A 15 -2.22 -8.08 2.70
N PHE A 16 -1.04 -7.47 2.64
CA PHE A 16 -0.84 -6.03 2.65
C PHE A 16 0.20 -5.66 1.60
N HIS A 17 0.06 -4.46 1.06
CA HIS A 17 1.11 -3.81 0.30
C HIS A 17 1.60 -2.57 1.04
N ALA A 18 2.92 -2.41 1.08
CA ALA A 18 3.57 -1.14 1.36
C ALA A 18 4.18 -0.59 0.07
N HIS A 19 3.86 0.67 -0.26
CA HIS A 19 4.46 1.40 -1.38
C HIS A 19 5.41 2.43 -0.81
N VAL A 20 6.71 2.23 -1.04
CA VAL A 20 7.75 3.17 -0.61
C VAL A 20 7.93 4.21 -1.70
N TYR A 21 7.56 5.45 -1.41
CA TYR A 21 7.68 6.56 -2.35
C TYR A 21 9.06 7.19 -2.28
N TYR A 22 9.57 7.53 -3.46
CA TYR A 22 10.84 8.20 -3.65
C TYR A 22 10.80 9.08 -4.90
N ASP A 23 11.79 9.95 -5.00
CA ASP A 23 12.13 10.77 -6.16
C ASP A 23 13.61 10.60 -6.51
N ALA A 24 14.13 11.45 -7.40
CA ALA A 24 15.53 11.37 -7.81
C ALA A 24 16.50 11.59 -6.64
N ASP A 25 16.16 12.47 -5.70
CA ASP A 25 17.04 12.86 -4.58
C ASP A 25 17.06 11.81 -3.47
N SER A 26 15.95 11.07 -3.31
CA SER A 26 15.77 10.02 -2.30
C SER A 26 15.97 8.59 -2.82
N ARG A 27 16.33 8.41 -4.10
CA ARG A 27 16.47 7.10 -4.74
C ARG A 27 17.43 6.16 -4.03
N THR A 28 18.63 6.63 -3.65
CA THR A 28 19.63 5.82 -2.95
C THR A 28 19.12 5.38 -1.58
N VAL A 29 18.44 6.28 -0.85
CA VAL A 29 17.85 5.96 0.47
C VAL A 29 16.78 4.87 0.32
N ALA A 30 15.99 4.93 -0.76
CA ALA A 30 15.01 3.90 -1.08
C ALA A 30 15.66 2.56 -1.43
N GLU A 31 16.83 2.55 -2.09
CA GLU A 31 17.59 1.31 -2.38
C GLU A 31 18.09 0.65 -1.10
N ASP A 32 18.68 1.42 -0.20
CA ASP A 32 19.18 0.93 1.08
C ASP A 32 18.04 0.32 1.91
N LEU A 33 16.91 1.04 2.02
CA LEU A 33 15.73 0.53 2.72
C LEU A 33 15.20 -0.75 2.06
N ARG A 34 15.13 -0.81 0.72
CA ARG A 34 14.68 -2.02 0.01
C ARG A 34 15.58 -3.22 0.27
N ALA A 35 16.90 -3.03 0.29
CA ALA A 35 17.86 -4.09 0.56
C ALA A 35 17.75 -4.60 2.01
N GLU A 36 17.57 -3.71 2.97
CA GLU A 36 17.35 -4.08 4.38
C GLU A 36 16.04 -4.87 4.57
N ILE A 37 14.97 -4.48 3.87
CA ILE A 37 13.71 -5.20 3.88
C ILE A 37 13.89 -6.63 3.34
N ASP A 38 14.53 -6.77 2.17
CA ASP A 38 14.80 -8.06 1.50
C ASP A 38 15.61 -9.01 2.40
N ALA A 39 16.58 -8.46 3.14
CA ALA A 39 17.44 -9.22 4.02
C ALA A 39 16.76 -9.66 5.32
N SER A 40 15.71 -8.96 5.76
CA SER A 40 15.17 -9.09 7.13
C SER A 40 13.79 -9.75 7.20
N PHE A 41 13.03 -9.76 6.09
CA PHE A 41 11.61 -10.09 6.11
C PHE A 41 11.21 -10.99 4.94
N GLU A 42 10.28 -11.92 5.19
CA GLU A 42 9.65 -12.73 4.14
C GLU A 42 8.62 -11.90 3.35
N VAL A 43 9.10 -11.19 2.33
CA VAL A 43 8.29 -10.29 1.49
C VAL A 43 8.49 -10.59 0.01
N GLU A 44 7.55 -10.12 -0.82
CA GLU A 44 7.72 -10.04 -2.26
C GLU A 44 7.97 -8.59 -2.68
N LEU A 45 9.14 -8.33 -3.25
CA LEU A 45 9.52 -7.00 -3.70
C LEU A 45 9.14 -6.78 -5.17
N GLY A 46 8.32 -5.76 -5.39
CA GLY A 46 7.91 -5.31 -6.71
C GLY A 46 9.03 -4.65 -7.52
N ARG A 47 8.68 -4.28 -8.74
CA ARG A 47 9.54 -3.52 -9.65
C ARG A 47 9.73 -2.09 -9.16
N TRP A 48 10.84 -1.49 -9.54
CA TRP A 48 11.06 -0.06 -9.44
C TRP A 48 10.23 0.68 -10.49
N HIS A 49 9.54 1.72 -10.04
CA HIS A 49 8.84 2.67 -10.90
C HIS A 49 9.36 4.06 -10.59
N ASP A 50 10.32 4.56 -11.37
CA ASP A 50 10.91 5.89 -11.13
C ASP A 50 9.98 7.06 -11.52
N LYS A 51 8.74 6.76 -11.92
CA LYS A 51 7.70 7.74 -12.29
C LYS A 51 6.35 7.30 -11.72
N PRO A 52 5.42 8.26 -11.53
CA PRO A 52 4.04 7.96 -11.12
C PRO A 52 3.41 6.89 -12.01
N ILE A 53 2.75 5.91 -11.39
CA ILE A 53 2.06 4.82 -12.08
C ILE A 53 0.80 4.41 -11.33
N GLY A 54 -0.30 4.18 -12.04
CA GLY A 54 -1.56 3.78 -11.41
C GLY A 54 -2.06 4.85 -10.42
N PRO A 55 -2.42 4.49 -9.18
CA PRO A 55 -2.88 5.46 -8.18
C PRO A 55 -1.74 6.25 -7.52
N HIS A 56 -0.49 5.89 -7.80
CA HIS A 56 0.68 6.38 -7.08
C HIS A 56 1.18 7.71 -7.66
N PRO A 57 1.24 8.79 -6.86
CA PRO A 57 1.59 10.13 -7.34
C PRO A 57 3.11 10.37 -7.47
N PHE A 58 3.94 9.45 -7.00
CA PHE A 58 5.40 9.53 -7.03
C PHE A 58 6.02 8.26 -7.61
N GLY A 59 7.35 8.27 -7.80
CA GLY A 59 8.09 7.04 -8.02
C GLY A 59 7.96 6.13 -6.80
N SER A 60 7.89 4.82 -7.01
CA SER A 60 7.74 3.85 -5.93
C SER A 60 8.21 2.45 -6.28
N TYR A 61 8.36 1.63 -5.25
CA TYR A 61 8.32 0.18 -5.36
C TYR A 61 7.35 -0.39 -4.33
N GLN A 62 6.78 -1.55 -4.67
CA GLN A 62 5.88 -2.29 -3.81
C GLN A 62 6.65 -3.30 -2.94
N VAL A 63 6.19 -3.46 -1.71
CA VAL A 63 6.55 -4.55 -0.79
C VAL A 63 5.26 -5.27 -0.42
N ALA A 64 5.08 -6.49 -0.93
CA ALA A 64 3.92 -7.32 -0.58
C ALA A 64 4.26 -8.29 0.54
N PHE A 65 3.37 -8.40 1.53
CA PHE A 65 3.61 -9.23 2.70
C PHE A 65 2.32 -9.82 3.30
N LYS A 66 2.47 -10.92 4.04
CA LYS A 66 1.35 -11.64 4.66
C LYS A 66 0.87 -10.94 5.93
N PRO A 67 -0.40 -11.13 6.33
CA PRO A 67 -0.96 -10.46 7.51
C PRO A 67 -0.20 -10.73 8.81
N TYR A 68 0.40 -11.91 8.97
CA TYR A 68 1.17 -12.25 10.17
C TYR A 68 2.40 -11.33 10.35
N LEU A 69 2.95 -10.78 9.27
CA LEU A 69 4.15 -9.95 9.31
C LEU A 69 3.87 -8.50 9.67
N PHE A 70 2.59 -8.08 9.67
CA PHE A 70 2.20 -6.70 9.89
C PHE A 70 2.74 -6.13 11.21
N GLY A 71 2.65 -6.91 12.29
CA GLY A 71 3.11 -6.52 13.62
C GLY A 71 4.63 -6.37 13.76
N GLU A 72 5.40 -6.85 12.79
CA GLU A 72 6.87 -6.80 12.81
C GLU A 72 7.39 -5.79 11.78
N LEU A 73 6.96 -5.93 10.51
CA LEU A 73 7.44 -5.10 9.42
C LEU A 73 6.98 -3.63 9.55
N VAL A 74 5.71 -3.38 9.89
CA VAL A 74 5.19 -2.00 9.91
C VAL A 74 5.84 -1.16 11.01
N PRO A 75 6.00 -1.63 12.27
CA PRO A 75 6.77 -0.90 13.27
C PRO A 75 8.24 -0.71 12.87
N TRP A 76 8.86 -1.72 12.23
CA TRP A 76 10.23 -1.60 11.75
C TRP A 76 10.36 -0.52 10.67
N LEU A 77 9.45 -0.47 9.69
CA LEU A 77 9.39 0.60 8.69
C LEU A 77 9.19 1.97 9.35
N ALA A 78 8.32 2.08 10.36
CA ALA A 78 8.08 3.34 11.04
C ALA A 78 9.36 3.91 11.69
N MET A 79 10.27 3.05 12.17
CA MET A 79 11.55 3.44 12.77
C MET A 79 12.69 3.59 11.76
N ASN A 80 12.63 2.89 10.62
CA ASN A 80 13.74 2.77 9.68
C ASN A 80 13.47 3.36 8.29
N ARG A 81 12.33 4.01 8.06
CA ARG A 81 12.01 4.62 6.75
C ARG A 81 12.83 5.86 6.40
N ARG A 82 13.65 6.38 7.34
CA ARG A 82 14.30 7.70 7.22
C ARG A 82 13.21 8.75 6.92
N ASP A 83 13.39 9.56 5.88
CA ASP A 83 12.41 10.57 5.44
C ASP A 83 11.45 10.08 4.34
N LEU A 84 11.53 8.79 3.93
CA LEU A 84 10.68 8.25 2.87
C LEU A 84 9.22 8.16 3.34
N ILE A 85 8.30 8.46 2.43
CA ILE A 85 6.86 8.31 2.66
C ILE A 85 6.45 6.90 2.25
N ILE A 86 5.67 6.22 3.11
CA ILE A 86 5.19 4.86 2.82
C ILE A 86 3.66 4.81 2.95
N LEU A 87 2.98 4.46 1.86
CA LEU A 87 1.57 4.06 1.88
C LEU A 87 1.49 2.59 2.23
N ILE A 88 0.64 2.21 3.17
CA ILE A 88 0.33 0.82 3.51
C ILE A 88 -1.17 0.61 3.34
N HIS A 89 -1.58 -0.44 2.64
CA HIS A 89 -2.99 -0.79 2.54
C HIS A 89 -3.18 -2.32 2.61
N PRO A 90 -4.32 -2.79 3.13
CA PRO A 90 -4.68 -4.20 3.06
C PRO A 90 -5.01 -4.61 1.62
N GLU A 91 -5.05 -5.92 1.40
CA GLU A 91 -5.65 -6.53 0.22
C GLU A 91 -6.92 -7.27 0.66
N THR A 92 -8.08 -6.67 0.40
CA THR A 92 -9.40 -7.24 0.71
C THR A 92 -10.18 -7.70 -0.52
N GLY A 93 -9.69 -7.32 -1.70
CA GLY A 93 -10.35 -7.53 -3.00
C GLY A 93 -11.12 -6.31 -3.51
N ASP A 94 -11.17 -5.23 -2.74
CA ASP A 94 -11.72 -3.94 -3.17
C ASP A 94 -10.61 -2.88 -3.24
N ASP A 95 -9.97 -2.79 -4.41
CA ASP A 95 -8.83 -1.87 -4.60
C ASP A 95 -9.19 -0.41 -4.27
N LEU A 96 -10.43 0.02 -4.50
CA LEU A 96 -10.82 1.40 -4.22
C LEU A 96 -10.80 1.64 -2.72
N VAL A 97 -11.52 0.80 -1.97
CA VAL A 97 -11.64 0.92 -0.50
C VAL A 97 -10.29 0.65 0.16
N ASP A 98 -9.53 -0.33 -0.31
CA ASP A 98 -8.19 -0.65 0.18
C ASP A 98 -7.27 0.58 0.10
N HIS A 99 -7.26 1.30 -1.03
CA HIS A 99 -6.40 2.46 -1.23
C HIS A 99 -6.99 3.79 -0.73
N SER A 100 -8.27 3.85 -0.34
CA SER A 100 -8.89 5.06 0.21
C SER A 100 -9.12 4.97 1.71
N ASP A 101 -10.02 4.09 2.12
CA ASP A 101 -10.59 4.07 3.46
C ASP A 101 -9.72 3.28 4.42
N TYR A 102 -8.98 2.30 3.90
CA TYR A 102 -8.08 1.43 4.68
C TYR A 102 -6.60 1.80 4.51
N ALA A 103 -6.31 2.89 3.80
CA ALA A 103 -4.96 3.39 3.64
C ALA A 103 -4.38 3.89 4.98
N MET A 104 -3.15 3.48 5.25
CA MET A 104 -2.34 3.93 6.37
C MET A 104 -1.06 4.58 5.81
N TRP A 105 -0.53 5.56 6.52
CA TRP A 105 0.65 6.30 6.07
C TRP A 105 1.72 6.32 7.16
N LEU A 106 2.97 6.09 6.76
CA LEU A 106 4.14 6.37 7.57
C LEU A 106 4.86 7.59 6.98
N GLY A 107 4.96 8.66 7.78
CA GLY A 107 5.35 9.98 7.30
C GLY A 107 4.15 10.79 6.82
N ASP A 108 4.36 11.67 5.86
CA ASP A 108 3.30 12.49 5.28
C ASP A 108 2.35 11.65 4.41
N SER A 109 1.08 12.03 4.32
CA SER A 109 0.15 11.43 3.36
C SER A 109 0.29 12.08 1.98
N ALA A 110 0.09 11.30 0.92
CA ALA A 110 -0.05 11.83 -0.44
C ALA A 110 -1.47 11.66 -1.00
N THR A 111 -1.87 12.53 -1.92
CA THR A 111 -3.14 12.38 -2.65
C THR A 111 -2.98 11.38 -3.79
N LEU A 112 -3.69 10.25 -3.71
CA LEU A 112 -3.67 9.20 -4.73
C LEU A 112 -4.60 9.50 -5.92
N ASP A 113 -4.24 9.07 -7.13
CA ASP A 113 -5.12 9.10 -8.31
C ASP A 113 -6.01 7.85 -8.38
N LEU A 114 -7.11 7.88 -7.62
CA LEU A 114 -8.04 6.75 -7.54
C LEU A 114 -9.05 6.68 -8.71
N LYS A 115 -8.90 7.50 -9.75
CA LYS A 115 -9.89 7.58 -10.84
C LYS A 115 -10.18 6.23 -11.49
N ARG A 116 -9.14 5.46 -11.82
CA ARG A 116 -9.29 4.14 -12.46
C ARG A 116 -9.98 3.12 -11.56
N PHE A 117 -9.75 3.16 -10.25
CA PHE A 117 -10.43 2.28 -9.31
C PHE A 117 -11.93 2.61 -9.21
N ARG A 118 -12.29 3.89 -9.16
CA ARG A 118 -13.69 4.34 -9.21
C ARG A 118 -14.40 3.92 -10.50
N GLU A 119 -13.74 4.06 -11.64
CA GLU A 119 -14.28 3.64 -12.94
C GLU A 119 -14.50 2.12 -13.03
N ARG A 120 -13.65 1.32 -12.38
CA ARG A 120 -13.82 -0.13 -12.30
C ARG A 120 -14.97 -0.53 -11.39
N ALA A 121 -15.05 0.04 -10.18
CA ALA A 121 -16.14 -0.24 -9.25
C ALA A 121 -17.51 0.03 -9.89
N ALA A 122 -17.65 1.18 -10.57
CA ALA A 122 -18.89 1.57 -11.25
C ALA A 122 -19.30 0.65 -12.42
N LYS A 123 -18.38 -0.18 -12.95
CA LYS A 123 -18.68 -1.18 -13.99
C LYS A 123 -19.13 -2.51 -13.38
N THR A 124 -18.62 -2.87 -12.22
CA THR A 124 -18.99 -4.11 -11.52
C THR A 124 -20.42 -4.04 -10.95
N ASP A 125 -20.91 -2.84 -10.64
CA ASP A 125 -22.27 -2.60 -10.13
C ASP A 125 -23.37 -2.57 -11.23
N ARG A 126 -23.01 -2.79 -12.50
CA ARG A 126 -23.94 -2.83 -13.64
C ARG A 126 -24.19 -4.26 -14.11
#